data_AF-A0A0R3MR24-F1
#
_entry.id   AF-A0A0R3MR24-F1
#
_cell.length_a   1.000
_cell.length_b   1.000
_cell.length_c   1.000
_cell.angle_alpha   90.00
_cell.angle_beta   90.00
_cell.angle_gamma   90.00
#
_symmetry.space_group_name_H-M   'P 1'
#
loop_
_entity.id
_entity.type
_entity.pdbx_description
1 polymer ?
#
loop_
_entity_poly.entity_id
_entity_poly.type
_entity_poly.pdbx_seq_one_letter_code
_entity_poly.pdbx_strand_id
1 'polypeptide(L)'
;MPRSDQEKMADEIASIRLLSGYDVDLETNAPFATHFSAEERELRAALARTIRDQMNGFSAELLALAIDPFTPSAWPDMRPARKVKFLAQGLQSTLFIEKQVIGFIRRMRASEKKPNVPIDAYVKAAEKKFKLKRSRIFAIWKAYENMIEAAGSSNK
;
A
#
# COMPACT_ATOMS: atom_id res chain seq x y z
N MET A 1 14.84 4.77 -22.64
CA MET A 1 14.33 6.10 -22.22
C MET A 1 14.08 6.05 -20.72
N PRO A 2 14.34 7.13 -19.97
CA PRO A 2 13.97 7.18 -18.55
C PRO A 2 12.44 7.12 -18.42
N ARG A 3 11.96 6.34 -17.46
CA ARG A 3 10.53 6.20 -17.17
C ARG A 3 9.98 7.48 -16.57
N SER A 4 8.75 7.82 -16.93
CA SER A 4 8.02 8.94 -16.36
C SER A 4 7.70 8.72 -14.88
N ASP A 5 7.46 9.80 -14.14
CA ASP A 5 7.10 9.70 -12.72
C ASP A 5 5.76 9.00 -12.51
N GLN A 6 4.83 9.11 -13.47
CA GLN A 6 3.55 8.41 -13.44
C GLN A 6 3.74 6.89 -13.52
N GLU A 7 4.63 6.41 -14.39
CA GLU A 7 4.95 4.98 -14.50
C GLU A 7 5.59 4.45 -13.23
N LYS A 8 6.46 5.24 -12.59
CA LYS A 8 7.07 4.86 -11.30
C LYS A 8 6.03 4.77 -10.19
N MET A 9 5.14 5.75 -10.08
CA MET A 9 4.05 5.72 -9.10
C MET A 9 3.12 4.53 -9.32
N ALA A 10 2.77 4.21 -10.57
CA ALA A 10 1.95 3.04 -10.88
C ALA A 10 2.63 1.74 -10.46
N ASP A 11 3.94 1.60 -10.70
CA ASP A 11 4.71 0.44 -10.27
C ASP A 11 4.82 0.34 -8.74
N GLU A 12 4.94 1.46 -8.03
CA GLU A 12 4.92 1.51 -6.57
C GLU A 12 3.57 1.06 -6.00
N ILE A 13 2.45 1.54 -6.58
CA ILE A 13 1.10 1.11 -6.20
C ILE A 13 0.92 -0.40 -6.41
N ALA A 14 1.34 -0.91 -7.58
CA ALA A 14 1.31 -2.34 -7.87
C ALA A 14 2.20 -3.15 -6.91
N SER A 15 3.37 -2.62 -6.55
CA SER A 15 4.29 -3.24 -5.58
C SER A 15 3.66 -3.33 -4.20
N ILE A 16 3.00 -2.25 -3.74
CA ILE A 16 2.24 -2.23 -2.48
C ILE A 16 1.13 -3.28 -2.54
N ARG A 17 0.38 -3.34 -3.63
CA ARG A 17 -0.69 -4.33 -3.81
C ARG A 17 -0.17 -5.77 -3.72
N LEU A 18 0.99 -6.07 -4.32
CA LEU A 18 1.61 -7.40 -4.23
C LEU A 18 2.02 -7.76 -2.80
N LEU A 19 2.69 -6.82 -2.11
CA LEU A 19 3.32 -7.05 -0.82
C LEU A 19 2.32 -7.02 0.33
N SER A 20 1.34 -6.11 0.28
CA SER A 20 0.40 -5.86 1.36
C SER A 20 -1.06 -6.15 1.02
N GLY A 21 -1.39 -6.37 -0.26
CA GLY A 21 -2.77 -6.66 -0.71
C GLY A 21 -3.69 -5.47 -0.59
N TYR A 22 -3.09 -4.31 -0.36
CA TYR A 22 -3.80 -3.05 -0.29
C TYR A 22 -3.85 -2.43 -1.67
N ASP A 23 -5.07 -2.16 -2.12
CA ASP A 23 -5.34 -1.34 -3.28
C ASP A 23 -5.32 0.12 -2.84
N VAL A 24 -4.30 0.86 -3.29
CA VAL A 24 -4.10 2.26 -2.91
C VAL A 24 -5.19 3.14 -3.53
N ASP A 25 -5.61 2.86 -4.76
CA ASP A 25 -6.58 3.68 -5.49
C ASP A 25 -7.98 3.54 -4.89
N LEU A 26 -8.35 2.31 -4.50
CA LEU A 26 -9.62 2.00 -3.85
C LEU A 26 -9.57 2.19 -2.33
N GLU A 27 -8.40 2.48 -1.78
CA GLU A 27 -8.11 2.53 -0.34
C GLU A 27 -8.63 1.32 0.45
N THR A 28 -8.64 0.14 -0.16
CA THR A 28 -9.23 -1.08 0.40
C THR A 28 -8.31 -2.27 0.21
N ASN A 29 -8.60 -3.37 0.89
CA ASN A 29 -7.89 -4.61 0.62
C ASN A 29 -8.46 -5.26 -0.65
N ALA A 30 -7.58 -5.61 -1.58
CA ALA A 30 -7.91 -6.40 -2.74
C ALA A 30 -7.84 -7.89 -2.40
N PRO A 31 -8.64 -8.74 -3.09
CA PRO A 31 -8.39 -10.18 -3.10
C PRO A 31 -6.95 -10.48 -3.49
N PHE A 32 -6.37 -11.51 -2.87
CA PHE A 32 -5.02 -11.94 -3.22
C PHE A 32 -5.01 -12.47 -4.65
N ALA A 33 -4.08 -11.97 -5.47
CA ALA A 33 -3.93 -12.43 -6.84
C ALA A 33 -3.58 -13.92 -6.86
N THR A 34 -4.29 -14.70 -7.66
CA THR A 34 -4.04 -16.15 -7.78
C THR A 34 -2.60 -16.39 -8.22
N HIS A 35 -1.93 -17.35 -7.58
CA HIS A 35 -0.54 -17.65 -7.87
C HIS A 35 -0.32 -17.99 -9.36
N PHE A 36 0.64 -17.28 -9.98
CA PHE A 36 0.99 -17.20 -11.39
C PHE A 36 -0.11 -16.76 -12.37
N SER A 37 -1.17 -16.11 -11.89
CA SER A 37 -2.14 -15.43 -12.75
C SER A 37 -1.49 -14.29 -13.55
N ALA A 38 -2.16 -13.84 -14.61
CA ALA A 38 -1.71 -12.66 -15.37
C ALA A 38 -1.53 -11.43 -14.46
N GLU A 39 -2.49 -11.22 -13.56
CA GLU A 39 -2.45 -10.15 -12.57
C GLU A 39 -1.24 -10.27 -11.62
N GLU A 40 -0.98 -11.44 -11.03
CA GLU A 40 0.19 -11.59 -10.13
C GLU A 40 1.50 -11.37 -10.89
N ARG A 41 1.57 -11.77 -12.17
CA ARG A 41 2.76 -11.53 -13.01
C ARG A 41 3.00 -10.06 -13.26
N GLU A 42 1.96 -9.28 -13.54
CA GLU A 42 2.08 -7.83 -13.72
C GLU A 42 2.56 -7.15 -12.44
N LEU A 43 1.99 -7.54 -11.29
CA LEU A 43 2.39 -7.03 -9.98
C LEU A 43 3.85 -7.39 -9.65
N ARG A 44 4.29 -8.62 -9.96
CA ARG A 44 5.69 -9.06 -9.80
C ARG A 44 6.64 -8.26 -10.68
N ALA A 45 6.28 -8.05 -11.94
CA ALA A 45 7.07 -7.29 -12.88
C ALA A 45 7.22 -5.83 -12.42
N ALA A 46 6.16 -5.22 -11.89
CA ALA A 46 6.20 -3.89 -11.29
C ALA A 46 7.18 -3.82 -10.11
N LEU A 47 7.09 -4.78 -9.16
CA LEU A 47 8.01 -4.84 -8.03
C LEU A 47 9.47 -5.03 -8.47
N ALA A 48 9.70 -5.91 -9.44
CA ALA A 48 11.05 -6.15 -9.98
C ALA A 48 11.63 -4.89 -10.66
N ARG A 49 10.80 -4.10 -11.37
CA ARG A 49 11.21 -2.81 -11.93
C ARG A 49 11.53 -1.79 -10.83
N THR A 50 10.70 -1.68 -9.80
CA THR A 50 10.97 -0.78 -8.65
C THR A 50 12.29 -1.12 -7.97
N ILE A 51 12.58 -2.41 -7.78
CA ILE A 51 13.85 -2.85 -7.18
C ILE A 51 15.04 -2.45 -8.06
N ARG A 52 14.94 -2.63 -9.38
CA ARG A 52 16.02 -2.23 -10.31
C ARG A 52 16.25 -0.72 -10.35
N ASP A 53 15.22 0.08 -10.12
CA ASP A 53 15.35 1.54 -10.07
C ASP A 53 15.92 2.04 -8.73
N GLN A 54 15.54 1.41 -7.61
CA GLN A 54 15.90 1.86 -6.27
C GLN A 54 17.19 1.22 -5.75
N MET A 55 17.53 0.02 -6.24
CA MET A 55 18.70 -0.74 -5.83
C MET A 55 19.59 -1.03 -7.04
N ASN A 56 20.88 -0.74 -6.90
CA ASN A 56 21.86 -0.99 -7.95
C ASN A 56 22.70 -2.23 -7.67
N GLY A 57 23.12 -2.92 -8.73
CA GLY A 57 24.11 -4.00 -8.68
C GLY A 57 23.54 -5.41 -8.67
N PHE A 58 24.44 -6.37 -8.47
CA PHE A 58 24.17 -7.81 -8.65
C PHE A 58 23.06 -8.34 -7.73
N SER A 59 23.04 -7.91 -6.47
CA SER A 59 22.02 -8.34 -5.49
C SER A 59 20.62 -7.85 -5.85
N ALA A 60 20.50 -6.64 -6.39
CA ALA A 60 19.22 -6.09 -6.85
C ALA A 60 18.66 -6.92 -8.00
N GLU A 61 19.51 -7.27 -8.96
CA GLU A 61 19.11 -8.07 -10.11
C GLU A 61 18.73 -9.51 -9.72
N LEU A 62 19.50 -10.14 -8.81
CA LEU A 62 19.13 -11.45 -8.27
C LEU A 62 17.77 -11.44 -7.57
N LEU A 63 17.49 -10.40 -6.78
CA LEU A 63 16.21 -10.24 -6.10
C LEU A 63 15.07 -10.00 -7.11
N ALA A 64 15.30 -9.14 -8.10
CA ALA A 64 14.35 -8.87 -9.18
C ALA A 64 13.99 -10.15 -9.96
N LEU A 65 14.98 -10.98 -10.32
CA LEU A 65 14.76 -12.26 -10.99
C LEU A 65 14.09 -13.31 -10.10
N ALA A 66 14.31 -13.26 -8.78
CA ALA A 66 13.62 -14.14 -7.85
C ALA A 66 12.12 -13.80 -7.76
N ILE A 67 11.77 -12.51 -7.85
CA ILE A 67 10.40 -12.00 -7.80
C ILE A 67 9.69 -12.23 -9.14
N ASP A 68 10.32 -11.79 -10.24
CA ASP A 68 9.86 -11.94 -11.61
C ASP A 68 10.88 -12.73 -12.45
N PRO A 69 10.74 -14.07 -12.52
CA PRO A 69 11.64 -14.92 -13.29
C PRO A 69 11.39 -14.88 -14.80
N PHE A 70 10.38 -14.16 -15.28
CA PHE A 70 9.99 -14.12 -16.70
C PHE A 70 10.64 -12.95 -17.43
N THR A 71 10.80 -11.81 -16.76
CA THR A 71 11.51 -10.66 -17.34
C THR A 71 13.01 -10.98 -17.43
N PRO A 72 13.61 -10.93 -18.63
CA PRO A 72 15.02 -11.19 -18.82
C PRO A 72 15.90 -10.25 -17.99
N SER A 73 17.04 -10.77 -17.55
CA SER A 73 18.05 -9.95 -16.90
C SER A 73 18.77 -9.06 -17.91
N ALA A 74 19.18 -7.87 -17.46
CA ALA A 74 20.17 -7.07 -18.19
C ALA A 74 21.58 -7.68 -18.11
N TRP A 75 21.79 -8.68 -17.25
CA TRP A 75 23.07 -9.35 -17.03
C TRP A 75 23.09 -10.69 -17.80
N PRO A 76 23.97 -10.88 -18.80
CA PRO A 76 23.91 -12.02 -19.73
C PRO A 76 23.91 -13.41 -19.09
N ASP A 77 24.65 -13.58 -17.99
CA ASP A 77 24.85 -14.89 -17.35
C ASP A 77 23.94 -15.11 -16.12
N MET A 78 23.13 -14.11 -15.75
CA MET A 78 22.33 -14.20 -14.55
C MET A 78 21.04 -14.99 -14.82
N ARG A 79 20.82 -16.04 -14.03
CA ARG A 79 19.64 -16.91 -14.15
C ARG A 79 18.74 -16.76 -12.92
N PRO A 80 17.42 -16.97 -13.05
CA PRO A 80 16.52 -17.01 -11.91
C PRO A 80 16.99 -18.08 -10.91
N ALA A 81 17.42 -17.66 -9.72
CA ALA A 81 17.96 -18.58 -8.73
C ALA A 81 16.87 -19.46 -8.11
N ARG A 82 15.78 -18.81 -7.64
CA ARG A 82 14.61 -19.49 -7.06
C ARG A 82 13.43 -18.52 -7.05
N LYS A 83 12.24 -19.01 -7.42
CA LYS A 83 11.04 -18.19 -7.46
C LYS A 83 10.57 -17.88 -6.04
N VAL A 84 10.38 -16.60 -5.73
CA VAL A 84 9.69 -16.15 -4.52
C VAL A 84 8.22 -16.53 -4.63
N LYS A 85 7.69 -17.16 -3.59
CA LYS A 85 6.26 -17.37 -3.42
C LYS A 85 5.72 -16.26 -2.53
N PHE A 86 4.82 -15.45 -3.07
CA PHE A 86 3.99 -14.57 -2.25
C PHE A 86 2.94 -15.46 -1.60
N LEU A 87 3.04 -15.60 -0.28
CA LEU A 87 2.03 -16.30 0.50
C LEU A 87 0.82 -15.37 0.65
N ALA A 88 -0.38 -15.96 0.78
CA ALA A 88 -1.56 -15.20 1.17
C ALA A 88 -1.22 -14.38 2.42
N GLN A 89 -1.64 -13.11 2.45
CA GLN A 89 -1.34 -12.23 3.56
C GLN A 89 -1.78 -12.87 4.88
N GLY A 90 -0.90 -12.75 5.87
CA GLY A 90 -1.27 -12.95 7.27
C GLY A 90 -2.26 -11.87 7.74
N LEU A 91 -2.35 -11.68 9.06
CA LEU A 91 -3.14 -10.59 9.62
C LEU A 91 -2.74 -9.25 8.98
N GLN A 92 -3.74 -8.44 8.63
CA GLN A 92 -3.57 -7.13 8.03
C GLN A 92 -2.55 -6.31 8.83
N SER A 93 -1.63 -5.63 8.14
CA SER A 93 -0.74 -4.70 8.81
C SER A 93 -1.58 -3.61 9.50
N THR A 94 -1.26 -3.37 10.77
CA THR A 94 -1.95 -2.40 11.62
C THR A 94 -2.00 -1.03 10.96
N LEU A 95 -0.95 -0.63 10.26
CA LEU A 95 -0.85 0.64 9.57
C LEU A 95 -1.91 0.81 8.45
N PHE A 96 -2.26 -0.26 7.74
CA PHE A 96 -3.31 -0.17 6.70
C PHE A 96 -4.70 -0.06 7.30
N ILE A 97 -4.97 -0.79 8.38
CA ILE A 97 -6.22 -0.64 9.14
C ILE A 97 -6.38 0.81 9.60
N GLU A 98 -5.30 1.41 10.11
CA GLU A 98 -5.28 2.80 10.56
C GLU A 98 -5.59 3.77 9.40
N LYS A 99 -4.94 3.60 8.24
CA LYS A 99 -5.21 4.42 7.05
C LYS A 99 -6.66 4.28 6.57
N GLN A 100 -7.21 3.07 6.55
CA GLN A 100 -8.60 2.83 6.16
C GLN A 100 -9.59 3.52 7.11
N VAL A 101 -9.34 3.48 8.42
CA VAL A 101 -10.14 4.17 9.43
C VAL A 101 -10.11 5.68 9.20
N ILE A 102 -8.92 6.26 8.98
CA ILE A 102 -8.75 7.69 8.70
C ILE A 102 -9.50 8.08 7.41
N GLY A 103 -9.28 7.36 6.32
CA GLY A 103 -9.94 7.61 5.04
C GLY A 103 -11.47 7.51 5.12
N PHE A 104 -11.98 6.54 5.88
CA PHE A 104 -13.41 6.41 6.15
C PHE A 104 -13.99 7.61 6.90
N ILE A 105 -13.36 8.05 7.99
CA ILE A 105 -13.81 9.21 8.76
C ILE A 105 -13.74 10.48 7.90
N ARG A 106 -12.66 10.67 7.12
CA ARG A 106 -12.51 11.81 6.21
C ARG A 106 -13.63 11.88 5.17
N ARG A 107 -13.94 10.76 4.50
CA ARG A 107 -15.04 10.70 3.51
C ARG A 107 -16.39 11.03 4.15
N MET A 108 -16.66 10.49 5.34
CA MET A 108 -17.89 10.81 6.06
C MET A 108 -18.00 12.30 6.37
N ARG A 109 -16.92 12.91 6.90
CA ARG A 109 -16.88 14.35 7.17
C ARG A 109 -17.09 15.19 5.90
N ALA A 110 -16.47 14.81 4.79
CA ALA A 110 -16.60 15.51 3.51
C ALA A 110 -18.02 15.40 2.91
N SER A 111 -18.70 14.26 3.12
CA SER A 111 -20.07 14.04 2.65
C SER A 111 -21.14 14.71 3.53
N GLU A 112 -20.77 15.16 4.74
CA GLU A 112 -21.72 15.73 5.69
C GLU A 112 -22.05 17.18 5.33
N LYS A 113 -23.34 17.46 5.12
CA LYS A 113 -23.82 18.81 4.77
C LYS A 113 -23.86 19.77 5.97
N LYS A 114 -23.72 19.26 7.20
CA LYS A 114 -23.80 20.05 8.43
C LYS A 114 -22.41 20.25 9.03
N PRO A 115 -21.95 21.50 9.24
CA PRO A 115 -20.56 21.79 9.60
C PRO A 115 -20.14 21.41 11.04
N ASN A 116 -21.05 20.90 11.89
CA ASN A 116 -20.79 20.73 13.34
C ASN A 116 -21.20 19.36 13.92
N VAL A 117 -21.09 18.27 13.15
CA VAL A 117 -21.29 16.93 13.72
C VAL A 117 -20.09 16.57 14.61
N PRO A 118 -20.30 16.18 15.88
CA PRO A 118 -19.20 15.78 16.78
C PRO A 118 -18.41 14.59 16.23
N ILE A 119 -17.09 14.60 16.40
CA ILE A 119 -16.19 13.53 15.95
C ILE A 119 -16.61 12.14 16.45
N ASP A 120 -17.20 12.10 17.64
CA ASP A 120 -17.72 10.89 18.28
C ASP A 120 -18.74 10.12 17.43
N ALA A 121 -19.54 10.82 16.62
CA ALA A 121 -20.49 10.16 15.72
C ALA A 121 -19.77 9.37 14.62
N TYR A 122 -18.70 9.93 14.05
CA TYR A 122 -17.89 9.27 13.03
C TYR A 122 -17.05 8.13 13.59
N VAL A 123 -16.52 8.31 14.81
CA VAL A 123 -15.79 7.25 15.53
C VAL A 123 -16.71 6.06 15.81
N LYS A 124 -17.95 6.31 16.24
CA LYS A 124 -18.95 5.24 16.45
C LYS A 124 -19.33 4.53 15.14
N ALA A 125 -19.44 5.26 14.04
CA ALA A 125 -19.68 4.66 12.73
C ALA A 125 -18.50 3.79 12.26
N ALA A 126 -17.26 4.25 12.49
CA ALA A 126 -16.05 3.49 12.20
C ALA A 126 -15.93 2.23 13.08
N GLU A 127 -16.32 2.29 14.35
CA GLU A 127 -16.33 1.13 15.25
C GLU A 127 -17.20 0.01 14.69
N LYS A 128 -18.41 0.35 14.25
CA LYS A 128 -19.31 -0.62 13.64
C LYS A 128 -18.75 -1.22 12.35
N LYS A 129 -18.07 -0.42 11.52
CA LYS A 129 -17.53 -0.87 10.22
C LYS A 129 -16.29 -1.77 10.37
N PHE A 130 -15.32 -1.34 11.17
CA PHE A 130 -14.02 -2.00 11.28
C PHE A 130 -13.94 -3.02 12.42
N LYS A 131 -14.98 -3.11 13.27
CA LYS A 131 -15.04 -4.02 14.44
C LYS A 131 -13.85 -3.83 15.40
N LEU A 132 -13.36 -2.60 15.51
CA LEU A 132 -12.30 -2.21 16.45
C LEU A 132 -12.91 -1.49 17.65
N LYS A 133 -12.28 -1.59 18.82
CA LYS A 133 -12.70 -0.85 20.01
C LYS A 133 -12.72 0.65 19.72
N ARG A 134 -13.77 1.36 20.16
CA ARG A 134 -13.89 2.82 20.09
C ARG A 134 -12.61 3.57 20.49
N SER A 135 -11.99 3.18 21.61
CA SER A 135 -10.75 3.81 22.12
C SER A 135 -9.61 3.73 21.13
N ARG A 136 -9.48 2.61 20.40
CA ARG A 136 -8.46 2.41 19.38
C ARG A 136 -8.70 3.32 18.18
N ILE A 137 -9.95 3.40 17.69
CA ILE A 137 -10.31 4.28 16.57
C ILE A 137 -10.07 5.75 16.92
N PHE A 138 -10.48 6.16 18.13
CA PHE A 138 -10.23 7.52 18.60
C PHE A 138 -8.72 7.83 18.68
N ALA A 139 -7.91 6.90 19.18
CA ALA A 139 -6.45 7.06 19.21
C ALA A 139 -5.84 7.19 17.80
N ILE A 140 -6.31 6.40 16.84
CA ILE A 140 -5.88 6.48 15.43
C ILE A 140 -6.21 7.85 14.85
N TRP A 141 -7.43 8.32 15.07
CA TRP A 141 -7.88 9.63 14.58
C TRP A 141 -7.08 10.78 15.21
N LYS A 142 -6.89 10.75 16.54
CA LYS A 142 -6.14 11.78 17.26
C LYS A 142 -4.66 11.81 16.85
N ALA A 143 -4.05 10.65 16.61
CA ALA A 143 -2.69 10.57 16.09
C ALA A 143 -2.57 11.25 14.72
N TYR A 144 -3.56 11.05 13.84
CA TYR A 144 -3.62 11.71 12.54
C TYR A 144 -3.77 13.24 12.65
N GLU A 145 -4.63 13.74 13.54
CA GLU A 145 -4.76 15.20 13.79
C GLU A 145 -3.44 15.81 14.25
N ASN A 146 -2.78 15.18 15.23
CA ASN A 146 -1.47 15.62 15.71
C ASN A 146 -0.41 15.67 14.59
N MET A 147 -0.43 14.70 13.67
CA MET A 147 0.49 14.71 12.51
C MET A 147 0.22 15.87 11.56
N ILE A 148 -1.06 16.21 11.31
CA ILE A 148 -1.42 17.38 10.50
C ILE A 148 -0.98 18.67 11.18
N GLU A 149 -1.24 18.80 12.49
CA GLU A 149 -0.86 19.98 13.26
C GLU A 149 0.66 20.18 13.28
N ALA A 150 1.42 19.10 13.47
CA ALA A 150 2.89 19.14 13.40
C ALA A 150 3.40 19.54 12.01
N ALA A 151 2.81 18.98 10.95
CA ALA A 151 3.18 19.32 9.57
C ALA A 151 2.83 20.79 9.20
N GLY A 152 1.68 21.28 9.68
CA GLY A 152 1.26 22.67 9.50
C GLY A 152 2.09 23.67 10.32
N SER A 153 2.64 23.24 11.45
CA SER A 153 3.51 24.06 12.30
C SER A 153 4.95 24.15 11.76
N SER A 154 5.42 23.14 11.01
CA SER A 154 6.74 23.10 10.39
C SER A 154 6.87 23.96 9.11
N ASN A 155 5.75 24.48 8.59
CA ASN A 155 5.69 25.34 7.41
C ASN A 155 5.45 26.83 7.76
N LYS A 156 5.61 27.21 9.03
CA LYS A 156 5.61 28.59 9.51
C LYS A 156 7.00 28.95 10.03
#